data_AF-A0A661M019-F1
#
_entry.id   AF-A0A661M019-F1
#
_cell.length_a   1.000
_cell.length_b   1.000
_cell.length_c   1.000
_cell.angle_alpha   90.00
_cell.angle_beta   90.00
_cell.angle_gamma   90.00
#
_symmetry.space_group_name_H-M   'P 1'
#
loop_
_entity.id
_entity.type
_entity.pdbx_description
1 polymer ?
#
loop_
_entity_poly.entity_id
_entity_poly.type
_entity_poly.pdbx_seq_one_letter_code
_entity_poly.pdbx_strand_id
1 'polypeptide(L)'
;TIEFREGERTFLGYAIQSKFIGDEAHLGILRDGRLIKVTVPLTRPIDFGRLVPHDRYDVPPTYYIVGGFVFEPLTVNYLKDFGSQSDWFLYAPRNCSTCTTTGNPKKTAGR
;
A
#
# COMPACT_ATOMS: atom_id res chain seq x y z
N THR A 1 -5.40 -6.00 -19.34
CA THR A 1 -6.81 -5.69 -19.03
C THR A 1 -7.63 -6.95 -19.19
N ILE A 2 -8.67 -7.12 -18.38
CA ILE A 2 -9.60 -8.26 -18.44
C ILE A 2 -10.94 -7.79 -19.02
N GLU A 3 -11.69 -8.69 -19.61
CA GLU A 3 -13.06 -8.38 -20.03
C GLU A 3 -13.96 -8.28 -18.79
N PHE A 4 -14.77 -7.22 -18.72
CA PHE A 4 -15.71 -7.00 -17.63
C PHE A 4 -17.14 -7.35 -18.06
N ARG A 5 -17.50 -6.90 -19.27
CA ARG A 5 -18.76 -7.15 -19.98
C ARG A 5 -18.46 -7.22 -21.47
N GLU A 6 -19.45 -7.65 -22.26
CA GLU A 6 -19.31 -7.74 -23.71
C GLU A 6 -18.84 -6.40 -24.30
N GLY A 7 -17.66 -6.41 -24.91
CA GLY A 7 -17.03 -5.23 -25.50
C GLY A 7 -16.34 -4.27 -24.52
N GLU A 8 -16.48 -4.45 -23.21
CA GLU A 8 -15.87 -3.58 -22.18
C GLU A 8 -14.73 -4.29 -21.43
N ARG A 9 -13.56 -3.64 -21.35
CA ARG A 9 -12.38 -4.16 -20.63
C ARG A 9 -12.04 -3.28 -19.43
N THR A 10 -11.62 -3.93 -18.34
CA THR A 10 -11.19 -3.29 -17.09
C THR A 10 -9.77 -3.72 -16.67
N PHE A 11 -9.29 -3.14 -15.58
CA PHE A 11 -8.00 -3.46 -14.97
C PHE A 11 -8.01 -4.87 -14.35
N LEU A 12 -6.89 -5.60 -14.45
CA LEU A 12 -6.78 -6.97 -13.92
C LEU A 12 -7.06 -7.03 -12.41
N GLY A 13 -6.68 -6.00 -11.66
CA GLY A 13 -6.91 -5.93 -10.22
C GLY A 13 -8.38 -6.05 -9.83
N TYR A 14 -9.32 -5.72 -10.73
CA TYR A 14 -10.75 -5.89 -10.48
C TYR A 14 -11.12 -7.35 -10.18
N ALA A 15 -10.55 -8.32 -10.89
CA ALA A 15 -10.84 -9.74 -10.66
C ALA A 15 -10.34 -10.26 -9.29
N ILE A 16 -9.37 -9.57 -8.69
CA ILE A 16 -8.89 -9.87 -7.34
C ILE A 16 -9.75 -9.15 -6.30
N GLN A 17 -10.09 -7.87 -6.56
CA GLN A 17 -10.94 -7.06 -5.69
C GLN A 17 -12.38 -7.58 -5.60
N SER A 18 -12.86 -8.33 -6.59
CA SER A 18 -14.18 -8.97 -6.56
C SER A 18 -14.25 -10.22 -5.68
N LYS A 19 -13.13 -10.68 -5.09
CA LYS A 19 -13.07 -11.85 -4.21
C LYS A 19 -13.01 -11.44 -2.74
N PHE A 20 -13.41 -12.35 -1.86
CA PHE A 20 -13.40 -12.12 -0.41
C PHE A 20 -12.15 -12.69 0.26
N ILE A 21 -11.88 -12.20 1.47
CA ILE A 21 -10.82 -12.78 2.32
C ILE A 21 -11.22 -14.21 2.70
N GLY A 22 -10.31 -15.14 2.46
CA GLY A 22 -10.54 -16.59 2.60
C GLY A 22 -10.70 -17.31 1.26
N ASP A 23 -10.99 -16.60 0.17
CA ASP A 23 -11.10 -17.19 -1.16
C ASP A 23 -9.74 -17.57 -1.75
N GLU A 24 -9.75 -18.43 -2.77
CA GLU A 24 -8.56 -18.77 -3.56
C GLU A 24 -8.55 -18.09 -4.93
N ALA A 25 -7.38 -17.62 -5.34
CA ALA A 25 -7.12 -17.06 -6.67
C ALA A 25 -6.25 -18.00 -7.51
N HIS A 26 -6.82 -18.50 -8.61
CA HIS A 26 -6.07 -19.28 -9.61
C HIS A 26 -5.48 -18.35 -10.66
N LEU A 27 -4.16 -18.38 -10.81
CA LEU A 27 -3.41 -17.50 -11.70
C LEU A 27 -2.49 -18.32 -12.60
N GLY A 28 -2.41 -17.94 -13.87
CA GLY A 28 -1.36 -18.41 -14.78
C GLY A 28 -0.22 -17.40 -14.80
N ILE A 29 0.99 -17.83 -14.44
CA ILE A 29 2.20 -17.00 -14.49
C ILE A 29 3.22 -17.59 -15.46
N LEU A 30 4.00 -16.72 -16.09
CA LEU A 30 5.15 -17.13 -16.89
C LEU A 30 6.42 -16.92 -16.04
N ARG A 31 7.18 -17.98 -15.80
CA ARG A 31 8.46 -17.93 -15.09
C ARG A 31 9.49 -18.74 -15.87
N ASP A 32 10.63 -18.14 -16.18
CA ASP A 32 11.70 -18.75 -16.98
C ASP A 32 11.20 -19.35 -18.31
N GLY A 33 10.28 -18.62 -18.97
CA GLY A 33 9.67 -19.05 -20.24
C GLY A 33 8.65 -20.19 -20.12
N ARG A 34 8.34 -20.68 -18.93
CA ARG A 34 7.36 -21.76 -18.70
C ARG A 34 6.07 -21.23 -18.08
N LEU A 35 4.94 -21.70 -18.60
CA LEU A 35 3.62 -21.38 -18.06
C LEU A 35 3.37 -22.25 -16.81
N ILE A 36 3.12 -21.60 -15.68
CA ILE A 36 2.87 -22.23 -14.39
C ILE A 36 1.50 -21.78 -13.90
N LYS A 37 0.67 -22.73 -13.45
CA LYS A 37 -0.59 -22.44 -12.77
C LYS A 37 -0.35 -22.44 -11.27
N VAL A 38 -0.74 -21.38 -10.59
CA VAL A 38 -0.60 -21.23 -9.13
C VAL A 38 -1.97 -20.92 -8.52
N THR A 39 -2.20 -21.46 -7.33
CA THR A 39 -3.35 -21.13 -6.50
C THR A 39 -2.85 -20.33 -5.30
N VAL A 40 -3.40 -19.14 -5.09
CA VAL A 40 -2.99 -18.21 -4.03
C VAL A 40 -4.19 -17.96 -3.09
N PRO A 41 -4.11 -18.32 -1.81
CA PRO A 41 -5.17 -18.02 -0.85
C PRO A 41 -5.14 -16.53 -0.48
N LEU A 42 -6.28 -15.87 -0.56
CA LEU A 42 -6.47 -14.45 -0.26
C LEU A 42 -6.71 -14.26 1.24
N THR A 43 -5.63 -14.33 2.03
CA THR A 43 -5.71 -14.32 3.51
C THR A 43 -5.65 -12.93 4.12
N ARG A 44 -5.23 -11.91 3.37
CA ARG A 44 -4.93 -10.57 3.89
C ARG A 44 -5.54 -9.49 2.99
N PRO A 45 -5.99 -8.37 3.57
CA PRO A 45 -6.44 -7.23 2.79
C PRO A 45 -5.27 -6.58 2.05
N ILE A 46 -5.60 -5.83 1.00
CA ILE A 46 -4.61 -5.19 0.12
C ILE A 46 -3.65 -4.24 0.86
N ASP A 47 -4.08 -3.68 1.98
CA ASP A 47 -3.31 -2.72 2.77
C ASP A 47 -2.47 -3.35 3.90
N PHE A 48 -2.54 -4.68 4.10
CA PHE A 48 -1.86 -5.35 5.20
C PHE A 48 -0.32 -5.18 5.17
N GLY A 49 0.27 -5.13 3.98
CA GLY A 49 1.73 -5.09 3.80
C GLY A 49 2.33 -3.69 3.72
N ARG A 50 1.57 -2.63 3.97
CA ARG A 50 2.07 -1.26 3.82
C ARG A 50 3.01 -0.90 4.97
N LEU A 51 4.18 -0.36 4.63
CA LEU A 51 5.15 0.15 5.61
C LEU A 51 4.61 1.38 6.34
N VAL A 52 3.95 2.27 5.61
CA VAL A 52 3.24 3.43 6.16
C VAL A 52 1.75 3.10 6.11
N PRO A 53 1.09 2.91 7.27
CA PRO A 53 -0.34 2.66 7.31
C PRO A 53 -1.12 3.77 6.62
N HIS A 54 -2.17 3.39 5.90
CA HIS A 54 -3.09 4.36 5.28
C HIS A 54 -3.98 5.02 6.34
N ASP A 55 -5.06 5.66 5.90
CA ASP A 55 -5.90 6.49 6.75
C ASP A 55 -6.63 5.60 7.75
N ARG A 56 -6.47 5.92 9.02
CA ARG A 56 -7.23 5.31 10.11
C ARG A 56 -8.19 6.35 10.64
N TYR A 57 -9.48 6.11 10.50
CA TYR A 57 -10.52 6.95 11.05
C TYR A 57 -10.82 6.52 12.48
N ASP A 58 -11.17 7.48 13.33
CA ASP A 58 -11.61 7.26 14.71
C ASP A 58 -10.61 6.50 15.61
N VAL A 59 -9.32 6.52 15.25
CA VAL A 59 -8.24 5.94 16.04
C VAL A 59 -7.26 7.05 16.43
N PRO A 60 -7.03 7.29 17.74
CA PRO A 60 -6.04 8.27 18.16
C PRO A 60 -4.62 7.81 17.78
N PRO A 61 -3.72 8.72 17.41
CA PRO A 61 -2.35 8.37 17.08
C PRO A 61 -1.61 7.84 18.31
N THR A 62 -0.80 6.81 18.13
CA THR A 62 0.06 6.26 19.18
C THR A 62 1.36 7.06 19.24
N TYR A 63 1.73 7.60 20.39
CA TYR A 63 2.98 8.35 20.56
C TYR A 63 3.71 7.94 21.84
N TYR A 64 5.00 8.27 21.92
CA TYR A 64 5.87 8.01 23.06
C TYR A 64 6.69 9.25 23.40
N ILE A 65 6.73 9.64 24.68
CA ILE A 65 7.38 10.88 25.13
C ILE A 65 8.55 10.55 26.06
N VAL A 66 9.75 11.05 25.74
CA VAL A 66 10.95 10.93 26.59
C VAL A 66 11.75 12.21 26.55
N GLY A 67 12.05 12.80 27.72
CA GLY A 67 12.93 13.96 27.83
C GLY A 67 12.48 15.19 27.04
N GLY A 68 11.16 15.34 26.79
CA GLY A 68 10.60 16.40 25.96
C GLY A 68 10.52 16.09 24.46
N PHE A 69 11.03 14.95 24.01
CA PHE A 69 10.88 14.48 22.63
C PHE A 69 9.60 13.65 22.47
N VAL A 70 8.89 13.87 21.38
CA VAL A 70 7.69 13.11 20.98
C VAL A 70 8.03 12.22 19.80
N PHE A 71 7.79 10.92 19.94
CA PHE A 71 7.98 9.91 18.89
C PHE A 71 6.62 9.37 18.48
N GLU A 72 6.27 9.49 17.20
CA GLU A 72 5.04 8.98 16.60
C GLU A 72 5.41 8.12 15.37
N PRO A 73 4.73 6.99 15.11
CA PRO A 73 4.93 6.24 13.88
C PRO A 73 4.47 7.07 12.68
N LEU A 74 5.21 6.96 11.58
CA LEU A 74 4.83 7.61 10.33
C LEU A 74 3.53 6.99 9.79
N THR A 75 2.47 7.78 9.67
CA THR A 75 1.18 7.40 9.08
C THR A 75 0.79 8.38 7.97
N VAL A 76 -0.12 7.98 7.07
CA VAL A 76 -0.67 8.91 6.07
C VAL A 76 -1.46 10.05 6.76
N ASN A 77 -2.14 9.77 7.87
CA ASN A 77 -2.81 10.80 8.68
C ASN A 77 -1.83 11.89 9.12
N TYR A 78 -0.68 11.50 9.70
CA TYR A 78 0.37 12.45 10.10
C TYR A 78 0.95 13.23 8.91
N LEU A 79 1.15 12.57 7.78
CA LEU A 79 1.66 13.21 6.57
C LEU A 79 0.70 14.27 6.01
N LYS A 80 -0.60 14.03 6.13
CA LYS A 80 -1.64 14.97 5.70
C LYS A 80 -1.64 16.28 6.48
N ASP A 81 -1.08 16.32 7.68
CA ASP A 81 -0.99 17.55 8.46
C ASP A 81 0.00 18.57 7.86
N PHE A 82 0.92 18.14 6.98
CA PHE A 82 1.90 19.02 6.33
C PHE A 82 1.35 19.81 5.13
N GLY A 83 0.08 19.61 4.73
CA GLY A 83 -0.53 20.30 3.60
C GLY A 83 -2.05 20.11 3.52
N SER A 84 -2.66 20.50 2.41
CA SER A 84 -4.06 20.12 2.14
C SER A 84 -4.16 18.59 1.93
N GLN A 85 -5.34 18.00 2.18
CA GLN A 85 -5.59 16.57 1.97
C GLN A 85 -5.17 16.06 0.58
N SER A 86 -5.16 16.93 -0.44
CA SER A 86 -4.77 16.64 -1.81
C SER A 86 -3.28 16.82 -2.10
N ASP A 87 -2.55 17.64 -1.34
CA ASP A 87 -1.23 18.15 -1.76
C ASP A 87 -0.12 17.82 -0.74
N TRP A 88 -0.45 17.07 0.31
CA TRP A 88 0.48 16.70 1.38
C TRP A 88 1.79 16.08 0.87
N PHE A 89 1.76 15.34 -0.24
CA PHE A 89 2.96 14.71 -0.81
C PHE A 89 3.97 15.73 -1.38
N LEU A 90 3.55 16.97 -1.65
CA LEU A 90 4.41 18.06 -2.12
C LEU A 90 5.12 18.76 -0.95
N TYR A 91 4.44 18.88 0.19
CA TYR A 91 4.93 19.63 1.35
C TYR A 91 5.60 18.73 2.40
N ALA A 92 5.22 17.45 2.46
CA ALA A 92 5.84 16.48 3.33
C ALA A 92 7.33 16.28 2.98
N PRO A 93 8.19 16.04 3.97
CA PRO A 93 9.59 15.72 3.74
C PRO A 93 9.78 14.57 2.74
N ARG A 94 10.64 14.76 1.74
CA ARG A 94 10.85 13.83 0.60
C ARG A 94 11.21 12.41 1.02
N ASN A 95 11.91 12.24 2.13
CA ASN A 95 12.26 10.93 2.68
C ASN A 95 11.00 10.16 3.12
N CYS A 96 10.02 10.83 3.74
CA CYS A 96 8.80 10.21 4.24
C CYS A 96 7.81 9.88 3.10
N SER A 97 7.65 10.78 2.12
CA SER A 97 6.78 10.54 0.95
C SER A 97 7.32 9.45 0.02
N THR A 98 8.63 9.20 0.02
CA THR A 98 9.21 8.07 -0.73
C THR A 98 8.87 6.73 -0.07
N CYS A 99 8.82 6.68 1.27
CA CYS A 99 8.49 5.48 2.02
C CYS A 99 7.05 5.01 1.81
N THR A 100 6.09 5.92 1.62
CA THR A 100 4.69 5.58 1.32
C THR A 100 4.54 4.89 -0.04
N THR A 101 5.29 5.35 -1.04
CA THR A 101 5.15 4.87 -2.43
C THR A 101 6.02 3.64 -2.71
N THR A 102 7.23 3.60 -2.14
CA THR A 102 8.25 2.59 -2.50
C THR A 102 8.28 1.43 -1.50
N GLY A 103 7.68 1.58 -0.32
CA GLY A 103 7.68 0.55 0.74
C GLY A 103 9.08 0.18 1.25
N ASN A 104 10.10 0.97 0.91
CA ASN A 104 11.49 0.68 1.24
C ASN A 104 12.14 1.92 1.89
N PRO A 105 12.50 1.87 3.18
CA PRO A 105 13.13 2.99 3.87
C PRO A 105 14.61 3.18 3.49
N LYS A 106 15.20 2.27 2.69
CA LYS A 106 16.60 2.32 2.29
C LYS A 106 16.78 2.32 0.78
N LYS A 107 16.85 3.51 0.19
CA LYS A 107 17.66 3.80 -1.00
C LYS A 107 18.26 5.22 -0.93
N THR A 108 19.01 5.49 0.13
CA THR A 108 20.00 6.58 0.15
C THR A 108 21.19 6.14 0.99
N ALA A 109 21.88 5.10 0.52
CA ALA A 109 23.26 4.84 0.93
C ALA A 109 24.14 5.31 -0.23
N GLY A 110 24.98 6.32 0.02
CA GLY A 110 26.05 6.73 -0.88
C GLY A 110 25.75 8.01 -1.67
N ARG A 111 26.08 9.15 -1.07
CA ARG A 111 27.08 10.03 -1.67
C ARG A 111 28.07 10.44 -0.60
#